data_AF-A0A7W0XAQ8-F1
#
_entry.id   AF-A0A7W0XAQ8-F1
#
_cell.length_a   1.000
_cell.length_b   1.000
_cell.length_c   1.000
_cell.angle_alpha   90.00
_cell.angle_beta   90.00
_cell.angle_gamma   90.00
#
_symmetry.space_group_name_H-M   'P 1'
#
loop_
_entity.id
_entity.type
_entity.pdbx_description
1 polymer ?
#
loop_
_entity_poly.entity_id
_entity_poly.type
_entity_poly.pdbx_seq_one_letter_code
_entity_poly.pdbx_strand_id
1 'polypeptide(L)'
;MTPRPRLADAASLGFRVARGLHGRWRKMAAPQRKRLEGLADDVKERALELRGAGDPEGAGRDLNLASERLAAAMVEAAQGDPEVPDAQVAELRDDLARELDRLASGEVRASRMTGADTAPGAPGDPRDASLYNPL
;
A
#
# COMPACT_ATOMS: atom_id res chain seq x y z
N MET A 1 1.21 -11.09 -24.20
CA MET A 1 1.47 -9.97 -23.28
C MET A 1 0.64 -10.22 -22.02
N THR A 2 1.23 -10.90 -21.04
CA THR A 2 0.52 -11.40 -19.85
C THR A 2 0.78 -10.44 -18.70
N PRO A 3 -0.22 -9.92 -17.98
CA PRO A 3 0.02 -9.00 -16.88
C PRO A 3 0.69 -9.74 -15.72
N ARG A 4 1.68 -9.09 -15.09
CA ARG A 4 2.47 -9.61 -13.96
C ARG A 4 1.53 -9.93 -12.77
N PRO A 5 1.42 -11.21 -12.35
CA PRO A 5 0.41 -11.64 -11.36
C PRO A 5 0.59 -11.06 -9.94
N ARG A 6 1.74 -10.45 -9.60
CA ARG A 6 2.05 -10.03 -8.20
C ARG A 6 1.70 -8.58 -7.86
N LEU A 7 1.57 -7.70 -8.87
CA LEU A 7 1.05 -6.34 -8.66
C LEU A 7 -0.46 -6.38 -8.34
N ALA A 8 -1.17 -7.33 -8.93
CA ALA A 8 -2.58 -7.60 -8.61
C ALA A 8 -2.77 -8.05 -7.15
N ASP A 9 -1.80 -8.79 -6.58
CA ASP A 9 -1.86 -9.25 -5.19
C ASP A 9 -1.69 -8.10 -4.19
N ALA A 10 -0.72 -7.20 -4.42
CA ALA A 10 -0.51 -6.01 -3.59
C ALA A 10 -1.72 -5.06 -3.67
N ALA A 11 -2.25 -4.82 -4.87
CA ALA A 11 -3.47 -4.05 -5.07
C ALA A 11 -4.69 -4.68 -4.38
N SER A 12 -4.81 -6.01 -4.42
CA SER A 12 -5.87 -6.74 -3.72
C SER A 12 -5.74 -6.63 -2.20
N LEU A 13 -4.51 -6.61 -1.68
CA LEU A 13 -4.27 -6.43 -0.24
C LEU A 13 -4.60 -5.00 0.20
N GLY A 14 -4.13 -3.98 -0.53
CA GLY A 14 -4.48 -2.58 -0.29
C GLY A 14 -5.99 -2.35 -0.28
N PHE A 15 -6.71 -2.93 -1.25
CA PHE A 15 -8.17 -2.84 -1.28
C PHE A 15 -8.85 -3.50 -0.08
N ARG A 16 -8.32 -4.63 0.42
CA ARG A 16 -8.84 -5.30 1.63
C ARG A 16 -8.64 -4.45 2.87
N VAL A 17 -7.46 -3.84 3.03
CA VAL A 17 -7.16 -2.94 4.16
C VAL A 17 -8.06 -1.70 4.10
N ALA A 18 -8.14 -1.03 2.96
CA ALA A 18 -9.04 0.11 2.74
C ALA A 18 -10.49 -0.23 3.07
N ARG A 19 -10.98 -1.39 2.60
CA ARG A 19 -12.33 -1.89 2.90
C ARG A 19 -12.51 -2.17 4.39
N GLY A 20 -11.51 -2.73 5.06
CA GLY A 20 -11.51 -3.00 6.50
C GLY A 20 -11.64 -1.72 7.31
N LEU A 21 -10.78 -0.74 7.04
CA LEU A 21 -10.80 0.58 7.66
C LEU A 21 -12.13 1.31 7.43
N HIS A 22 -12.61 1.36 6.18
CA HIS A 22 -13.90 1.97 5.86
C HIS A 22 -15.07 1.23 6.54
N GLY A 23 -14.96 -0.09 6.73
CA GLY A 23 -15.91 -0.89 7.49
C GLY A 23 -15.94 -0.50 8.97
N ARG A 24 -14.77 -0.31 9.59
CA ARG A 24 -14.63 0.16 10.98
C ARG A 24 -15.16 1.58 11.15
N TRP A 25 -14.77 2.51 10.26
CA TRP A 25 -15.26 3.89 10.25
C TRP A 25 -16.79 3.97 10.22
N ARG A 26 -17.45 3.17 9.37
CA ARG A 26 -18.92 3.15 9.28
C ARG A 26 -19.62 2.70 10.58
N LYS A 27 -18.94 1.94 11.43
CA LYS A 27 -19.47 1.44 12.72
C LYS A 27 -19.23 2.41 13.88
N MET A 28 -18.42 3.45 13.69
CA MET A 28 -18.17 4.46 14.73
C MET A 28 -19.42 5.28 15.04
N ALA A 29 -19.43 5.94 16.19
CA ALA A 29 -20.49 6.86 16.57
C ALA A 29 -20.60 8.00 15.53
N ALA A 30 -21.82 8.47 15.26
CA ALA A 30 -22.08 9.45 14.21
C ALA A 30 -21.20 10.72 14.28
N PRO A 31 -20.91 11.31 15.46
CA PRO A 31 -20.02 12.46 15.56
C PRO A 31 -18.57 12.15 15.15
N GLN A 32 -18.02 11.01 15.59
CA GLN A 32 -16.67 10.57 15.22
C GLN A 32 -16.60 10.26 13.73
N ARG A 33 -17.59 9.52 13.20
CA ARG A 33 -17.68 9.19 11.78
C ARG A 33 -17.66 10.44 10.91
N LYS A 34 -18.43 11.48 11.26
CA LYS A 34 -18.46 12.75 10.52
C LYS A 34 -17.11 13.49 10.55
N ARG A 35 -16.39 13.45 11.67
CA ARG A 35 -15.05 14.08 11.77
C ARG A 35 -14.02 13.38 10.88
N LEU A 36 -14.13 12.06 10.73
CA LEU A 36 -13.17 11.23 9.99
C LEU A 36 -13.56 11.01 8.52
N GLU A 37 -14.69 11.56 8.06
CA GLU A 37 -15.23 11.35 6.71
C GLU A 37 -14.21 11.64 5.61
N GLY A 38 -13.52 12.78 5.67
CA GLY A 38 -12.51 13.15 4.67
C GLY A 38 -11.32 12.18 4.61
N LEU A 39 -10.89 11.61 5.74
CA LEU A 39 -9.82 10.60 5.77
C LEU A 39 -10.30 9.25 5.23
N ALA A 40 -11.56 8.89 5.50
CA ALA A 40 -12.18 7.68 4.98
C ALA A 40 -12.36 7.75 3.46
N ASP A 41 -12.74 8.93 2.94
CA ASP A 41 -12.85 9.18 1.51
C ASP A 41 -11.48 9.16 0.81
N ASP A 42 -10.44 9.79 1.39
CA ASP A 42 -9.06 9.73 0.83
C ASP A 42 -8.57 8.27 0.70
N VAL A 43 -8.71 7.45 1.75
CA VAL A 43 -8.35 6.01 1.67
C VAL A 43 -9.10 5.29 0.56
N LYS A 44 -10.39 5.58 0.39
CA LYS A 44 -11.20 4.99 -0.67
C LYS A 44 -10.74 5.45 -2.05
N GLU A 45 -10.45 6.73 -2.23
CA GLU A 45 -9.94 7.30 -3.49
C GLU A 45 -8.59 6.67 -3.86
N ARG A 46 -7.62 6.60 -2.92
CA ARG A 46 -6.32 5.96 -3.17
C ARG A 46 -6.45 4.48 -3.52
N ALA A 47 -7.38 3.77 -2.88
CA ALA A 47 -7.64 2.37 -3.22
C ALA A 47 -8.23 2.21 -4.63
N LEU A 48 -8.97 3.19 -5.13
CA LEU A 48 -9.49 3.19 -6.50
C LEU A 48 -8.41 3.58 -7.52
N GLU A 49 -7.57 4.58 -7.21
CA GLU A 49 -6.45 5.01 -8.06
C GLU A 49 -5.46 3.87 -8.32
N LEU A 50 -5.21 3.04 -7.31
CA LEU A 50 -4.38 1.84 -7.45
C LEU A 50 -4.89 0.88 -8.54
N ARG A 51 -6.20 0.89 -8.84
CA ARG A 51 -6.84 0.09 -9.88
C ARG A 51 -6.67 0.74 -11.26
N GLY A 52 -5.45 0.71 -11.77
CA GLY A 52 -5.12 1.26 -13.10
C GLY A 52 -4.03 2.32 -13.09
N ALA A 53 -3.38 2.54 -11.94
CA ALA A 53 -2.25 3.44 -11.83
C ALA A 53 -1.13 3.10 -12.84
N GLY A 54 -0.63 4.12 -13.53
CA GLY A 54 0.59 4.01 -14.34
C GLY A 54 1.84 3.77 -13.49
N ASP A 55 1.81 4.19 -12.22
CA ASP A 55 2.78 3.84 -11.18
C ASP A 55 2.07 3.16 -9.99
N PRO A 56 1.93 1.82 -10.02
CA PRO A 56 1.32 1.07 -8.92
C PRO A 56 2.09 1.14 -7.61
N GLU A 57 3.41 1.38 -7.64
CA GLU A 57 4.22 1.46 -6.42
C GLU A 57 4.01 2.79 -5.70
N GLY A 58 3.99 3.90 -6.44
CA GLY A 58 3.59 5.21 -5.91
C GLY A 58 2.18 5.19 -5.35
N ALA A 59 1.21 4.69 -6.12
CA ALA A 59 -0.17 4.59 -5.68
C ALA A 59 -0.35 3.68 -4.45
N GLY A 60 0.47 2.62 -4.33
CA GLY A 60 0.54 1.81 -3.12
C GLY A 60 0.95 2.65 -1.91
N ARG A 61 2.13 3.30 -1.99
CA ARG A 61 2.65 4.11 -0.88
C ARG A 61 1.66 5.19 -0.42
N ASP A 62 0.97 5.82 -1.37
CA ASP A 62 -0.05 6.84 -1.08
C ASP A 62 -1.25 6.22 -0.35
N LEU A 63 -1.71 5.03 -0.77
CA LEU A 63 -2.74 4.28 -0.07
C LEU A 63 -2.29 3.86 1.34
N ASN A 64 -1.04 3.44 1.51
CA ASN A 64 -0.51 3.08 2.83
C ASN A 64 -0.49 4.30 3.76
N LEU A 65 -0.01 5.45 3.29
CA LEU A 65 0.01 6.70 4.06
C LEU A 65 -1.41 7.18 4.43
N ALA A 66 -2.35 7.13 3.49
CA ALA A 66 -3.75 7.46 3.78
C ALA A 66 -4.36 6.50 4.82
N SER A 67 -4.05 5.21 4.70
CA SER A 67 -4.52 4.16 5.62
C SER A 67 -3.97 4.35 7.04
N GLU A 68 -2.69 4.70 7.17
CA GLU A 68 -2.05 5.04 8.45
C GLU A 68 -2.72 6.24 9.12
N ARG A 69 -2.97 7.31 8.37
CA ARG A 69 -3.65 8.53 8.88
C ARG A 69 -5.04 8.23 9.40
N LEU A 70 -5.83 7.48 8.63
CA LEU A 70 -7.18 7.09 9.05
C LEU A 70 -7.14 6.19 10.29
N ALA A 71 -6.23 5.22 10.34
CA ALA A 71 -6.06 4.34 11.48
C ALA A 71 -5.65 5.10 12.75
N ALA A 72 -4.72 6.04 12.65
CA ALA A 72 -4.33 6.92 13.75
C ALA A 72 -5.52 7.74 14.26
N ALA A 73 -6.28 8.36 13.36
CA ALA A 73 -7.46 9.13 13.72
C ALA A 73 -8.56 8.28 14.39
N MET A 74 -8.72 7.00 13.99
CA MET A 74 -9.65 6.08 14.66
C MET A 74 -9.22 5.78 16.10
N VAL A 75 -7.92 5.59 16.32
CA VAL A 75 -7.37 5.38 17.66
C VAL A 75 -7.54 6.62 18.53
N GLU A 76 -7.24 7.80 18.01
CA GLU A 76 -7.45 9.08 18.72
C GLU A 76 -8.93 9.28 19.07
N ALA A 77 -9.84 8.97 18.15
CA ALA A 77 -11.27 9.05 18.38
C ALA A 77 -11.73 8.08 19.48
N ALA A 78 -11.18 6.86 19.51
CA ALA A 78 -11.46 5.87 20.55
C ALA A 78 -10.88 6.28 21.92
N GLN A 79 -9.68 6.86 21.96
CA GLN A 79 -9.08 7.37 23.19
C GLN A 79 -9.81 8.56 23.81
N GLY A 80 -10.35 9.43 22.95
CA GLY A 80 -11.14 10.58 23.39
C GLY A 80 -12.57 10.22 23.83
N ASP A 81 -12.95 8.95 23.71
CA ASP A 81 -14.28 8.45 24.05
C ASP A 81 -14.27 7.78 25.44
N PRO A 82 -14.90 8.37 26.47
CA PRO A 82 -14.90 7.81 27.81
C PRO A 82 -15.68 6.49 27.92
N GLU A 83 -16.50 6.15 26.93
CA GLU A 83 -17.23 4.87 26.89
C GLU A 83 -16.37 3.73 26.34
N VAL A 84 -15.20 4.03 25.78
CA VAL A 84 -14.26 3.04 25.25
C VAL A 84 -13.14 2.77 26.27
N PRO A 85 -13.06 1.57 26.87
CA PRO A 85 -12.00 1.21 27.79
C PRO A 85 -10.62 1.17 27.14
N ASP A 86 -9.58 1.50 27.90
CA ASP A 86 -8.17 1.48 27.44
C ASP A 86 -7.75 0.14 26.83
N ALA A 87 -8.25 -0.98 27.36
CA ALA A 87 -7.98 -2.30 26.82
C ALA A 87 -8.50 -2.46 25.37
N GLN A 88 -9.68 -1.92 25.07
CA GLN A 88 -10.24 -1.95 23.71
C GLN A 88 -9.46 -1.01 22.77
N VAL A 89 -8.97 0.12 23.28
CA VAL A 89 -8.08 1.01 22.51
C VAL A 89 -6.77 0.30 22.19
N ALA A 90 -6.19 -0.43 23.15
CA ALA A 90 -4.96 -1.20 22.94
C ALA A 90 -5.16 -2.31 21.88
N GLU A 91 -6.25 -3.08 21.97
CA GLU A 91 -6.58 -4.07 20.94
C GLU A 91 -6.79 -3.42 19.56
N LEU A 92 -7.48 -2.28 19.49
CA LEU A 92 -7.68 -1.55 18.25
C LEU A 92 -6.35 -1.14 17.62
N ARG A 93 -5.39 -0.66 18.42
CA ARG A 93 -4.05 -0.30 17.94
C ARG A 93 -3.31 -1.51 17.39
N ASP A 94 -3.30 -2.62 18.12
CA ASP A 94 -2.59 -3.83 17.70
C ASP A 94 -3.19 -4.43 16.43
N ASP A 95 -4.51 -4.39 16.28
CA ASP A 95 -5.19 -4.81 15.07
C ASP A 95 -4.84 -3.95 13.87
N LEU A 96 -4.93 -2.62 14.01
CA LEU A 96 -4.62 -1.69 12.94
C LEU A 96 -3.14 -1.75 12.56
N ALA A 97 -2.23 -1.85 13.52
CA ALA A 97 -0.80 -2.02 13.27
C ALA A 97 -0.52 -3.31 12.47
N ARG A 98 -1.16 -4.43 12.83
CA ARG A 98 -1.02 -5.70 12.09
C ARG A 98 -1.60 -5.61 10.68
N GLU A 99 -2.68 -4.87 10.46
CA GLU A 99 -3.27 -4.68 9.13
C GLU A 99 -2.36 -3.82 8.23
N LEU A 100 -1.79 -2.75 8.78
CA LEU A 100 -0.89 -1.84 8.06
C LEU A 100 0.48 -2.48 7.77
N ASP A 101 1.05 -3.23 8.72
CA ASP A 101 2.31 -3.96 8.51
C ASP A 101 2.21 -4.97 7.36
N ARG A 102 1.07 -5.65 7.22
CA ARG A 102 0.81 -6.53 6.08
C ARG A 102 0.79 -5.77 4.76
N LEU A 103 0.19 -4.58 4.73
CA LEU A 103 0.14 -3.73 3.54
C LEU A 103 1.54 -3.29 3.12
N ALA A 104 2.31 -2.73 4.06
CA ALA A 104 3.69 -2.29 3.84
C ALA A 104 4.60 -3.44 3.39
N SER A 105 4.49 -4.61 4.03
CA SER A 105 5.23 -5.82 3.64
C SER A 105 4.86 -6.31 2.23
N GLY A 106 3.59 -6.17 1.83
CA GLY A 106 3.11 -6.46 0.48
C GLY A 106 3.73 -5.54 -0.58
N GLU A 107 3.81 -4.24 -0.29
CA GLU A 107 4.47 -3.25 -1.16
C GLU A 107 5.97 -3.50 -1.32
N VAL A 108 6.69 -3.74 -0.22
CA VAL A 108 8.13 -4.03 -0.26
C VAL A 108 8.42 -5.25 -1.13
N ARG A 109 7.58 -6.29 -1.04
CA ARG A 109 7.69 -7.48 -1.90
C ARG A 109 7.43 -7.14 -3.38
N ALA A 110 6.43 -6.32 -3.68
CA ALA A 110 6.14 -5.90 -5.04
C ALA A 110 7.32 -5.12 -5.64
N SER A 111 7.84 -4.11 -4.92
CA SER A 111 8.90 -3.22 -5.40
C SER A 111 10.22 -3.94 -5.70
N ARG A 112 10.64 -4.88 -4.85
CA ARG A 112 11.87 -5.67 -5.07
C ARG A 112 11.84 -6.50 -6.35
N MET A 113 10.65 -6.87 -6.83
CA MET A 113 10.53 -7.67 -8.04
C MET A 113 10.44 -6.84 -9.31
N THR A 114 9.82 -5.66 -9.25
CA THR A 114 9.78 -4.75 -10.40
C THR A 114 11.17 -4.18 -10.70
N GLY A 115 12.00 -3.97 -9.67
CA GLY A 115 13.40 -3.55 -9.82
C GLY A 115 14.38 -4.65 -10.28
N ALA A 116 14.00 -5.92 -10.19
CA ALA A 116 14.85 -7.06 -10.59
C ALA A 116 14.76 -7.40 -12.09
N ASP A 117 13.82 -6.81 -12.83
CA ASP A 117 13.69 -7.00 -14.29
C ASP A 117 14.64 -6.10 -15.11
N THR A 118 15.52 -5.33 -14.46
CA THR A 118 16.67 -4.69 -15.11
C THR A 118 17.93 -5.54 -14.86
N ALA A 119 18.09 -6.60 -15.65
CA ALA A 119 19.38 -7.28 -15.72
C ALA A 119 20.41 -6.34 -16.38
N PRO A 120 21.61 -6.17 -15.80
CA PRO A 120 22.72 -5.56 -16.51
C PRO A 120 23.14 -6.52 -17.63
N GLY A 121 22.91 -6.12 -18.88
CA GLY A 121 23.50 -6.78 -20.04
C GLY A 121 25.02 -6.85 -19.87
N ALA A 122 25.53 -8.07 -19.95
CA ALA A 122 26.90 -8.49 -19.67
C ALA A 122 28.00 -7.69 -20.43
N PRO A 123 29.24 -7.67 -19.90
CA PRO A 123 30.40 -7.05 -20.54
C PRO A 123 30.77 -7.74 -21.86
N GLY A 124 31.30 -6.94 -22.79
CA GLY A 124 31.52 -7.28 -24.19
C GLY A 124 32.37 -8.51 -24.46
N ASP A 125 32.03 -9.20 -25.55
CA ASP A 125 32.90 -10.16 -26.23
C ASP A 125 33.53 -9.45 -27.44
N PRO A 126 34.81 -9.04 -27.40
CA PRO A 126 35.50 -8.49 -28.55
C PRO A 126 36.02 -9.63 -29.44
N ARG A 127 35.14 -10.17 -30.30
CA ARG A 127 35.52 -11.11 -31.37
C ARG A 127 35.26 -10.58 -32.78
N ASP A 128 35.33 -9.27 -32.96
CA ASP A 128 35.47 -8.64 -34.27
C ASP A 128 36.84 -7.97 -34.40
N ALA A 129 37.88 -8.80 -34.44
CA ALA A 129 39.21 -8.42 -34.86
C ALA A 129 39.71 -9.45 -35.87
N SER A 130 39.01 -9.59 -37.00
CA SER A 130 39.51 -10.37 -38.13
C SER A 130 39.03 -9.84 -39.47
N LEU A 131 39.07 -8.53 -39.70
CA LEU A 131 39.01 -7.94 -41.04
C LEU A 131 39.76 -6.60 -41.07
N TYR A 132 41.09 -6.65 -41.09
CA TYR A 132 41.92 -5.65 -41.79
C TYR A 132 43.32 -6.22 -41.97
N ASN A 133 43.62 -6.72 -43.18
CA ASN A 133 44.99 -6.86 -43.64
C ASN A 133 45.08 -6.23 -45.03
N PRO A 134 45.68 -5.05 -45.18
CA PRO A 134 46.16 -4.57 -46.47
C PRO A 134 47.69 -4.68 -46.55
N LEU A 135 48.11 -5.29 -47.67
CA LEU A 135 49.44 -5.32 -48.30
C LEU A 135 50.41 -6.41 -47.82
#